data_AF-A0A6M1T4C3-F1
#
_entry.id   AF-A0A6M1T4C3-F1
#
_cell.length_a   1.000
_cell.length_b   1.000
_cell.length_c   1.000
_cell.angle_alpha   90.00
_cell.angle_beta   90.00
_cell.angle_gamma   90.00
#
_symmetry.space_group_name_H-M   'P 1'
#
loop_
_entity.id
_entity.type
_entity.pdbx_description
1 polymer ?
#
loop_
_entity_poly.entity_id
_entity_poly.type
_entity_poly.pdbx_seq_one_letter_code
_entity_poly.pdbx_strand_id
1 'polypeptide(L)'
;MSYLNLSNLSYLGLVLISFILFSSCNDTVGTEEAQKNYDLKENLTIENNQDLFSQEFVSLGVVKAEVKKRKSRTDINFLQHNVISGDKHNSREQSFSFYIKDEVLHLDGKPSLGVSLVNNSPYIITENYQGPLEDFSKNNLNKDLTLLLFALDEITSNSQNKIKANMFHRSTLSGCSFWNTYYLNSVGFTRSVAVSTIKSEGASRKVKDHEEATGETCSKIGGVDTSCVGENHGCLSTQAYCCK
;
A
#
# COMPACT_ATOMS: atom_id res chain seq x y z
N MET A 1 -22.18 48.85 -81.04
CA MET A 1 -22.96 49.86 -80.31
C MET A 1 -22.88 49.49 -78.84
N SER A 2 -22.27 50.37 -78.04
CA SER A 2 -22.47 50.54 -76.59
C SER A 2 -21.89 49.54 -75.56
N TYR A 3 -20.81 50.01 -74.94
CA TYR A 3 -20.44 50.05 -73.52
C TYR A 3 -20.05 48.79 -72.70
N LEU A 4 -18.85 48.95 -72.12
CA LEU A 4 -18.29 48.31 -70.91
C LEU A 4 -19.26 48.33 -69.72
N ASN A 5 -19.14 47.34 -68.83
CA ASN A 5 -19.16 47.64 -67.40
C ASN A 5 -18.34 46.62 -66.58
N LEU A 6 -17.24 47.13 -66.02
CA LEU A 6 -16.54 46.57 -64.86
C LEU A 6 -17.21 47.13 -63.61
N SER A 7 -17.57 46.31 -62.63
CA SER A 7 -17.51 46.74 -61.22
C SER A 7 -17.62 45.57 -60.25
N ASN A 8 -16.82 45.71 -59.18
CA ASN A 8 -16.86 45.07 -57.87
C ASN A 8 -16.02 43.79 -57.71
N LEU A 9 -14.76 43.92 -57.26
CA LEU A 9 -14.32 44.09 -55.86
C LEU A 9 -14.87 43.02 -54.91
N SER A 10 -13.99 42.08 -54.54
CA SER A 10 -13.57 41.81 -53.14
C SER A 10 -12.70 40.54 -53.16
N TYR A 11 -11.38 40.68 -53.14
CA TYR A 11 -10.55 40.64 -51.93
C TYR A 11 -10.47 39.27 -51.24
N LEU A 12 -9.22 38.80 -51.17
CA LEU A 12 -8.60 38.04 -50.07
C LEU A 12 -8.80 36.51 -50.02
N GLY A 13 -7.66 35.80 -49.98
CA GLY A 13 -7.56 34.37 -49.65
C GLY A 13 -6.63 33.61 -50.59
N LEU A 14 -5.41 34.10 -50.86
CA LEU A 14 -4.19 33.58 -50.23
C LEU A 14 -4.06 32.04 -50.31
N VAL A 15 -3.40 31.63 -51.40
CA VAL A 15 -2.47 30.52 -51.56
C VAL A 15 -2.00 29.89 -50.24
N LEU A 16 -2.17 28.57 -50.09
CA LEU A 16 -1.11 27.75 -49.51
C LEU A 16 -1.15 26.32 -50.03
N ILE A 17 -0.11 26.04 -50.80
CA ILE A 17 0.33 24.77 -51.34
C ILE A 17 0.60 23.81 -50.17
N SER A 18 -0.22 22.77 -50.01
CA SER A 18 0.13 21.64 -49.15
C SER A 18 1.15 20.77 -49.86
N PHE A 19 2.41 21.04 -49.56
CA PHE A 19 3.52 20.11 -49.73
C PHE A 19 3.22 18.82 -48.96
N ILE A 20 3.03 17.73 -49.69
CA ILE A 20 3.10 16.37 -49.15
C ILE A 20 4.58 16.10 -48.90
N LEU A 21 5.01 16.20 -47.64
CA LEU A 21 6.26 15.63 -47.18
C LEU A 21 5.94 14.36 -46.39
N PHE A 22 6.39 13.25 -46.97
CA PHE A 22 6.59 11.99 -46.28
C PHE A 22 7.58 12.20 -45.13
N SER A 23 7.13 11.99 -43.90
CA SER A 23 7.99 11.64 -42.77
C SER A 23 7.45 10.36 -42.16
N SER A 24 7.97 9.24 -42.69
CA SER A 24 8.52 8.13 -41.90
C SER A 24 8.00 8.02 -40.46
N CYS A 25 6.99 7.18 -40.24
CA CYS A 25 6.80 6.53 -38.94
C CYS A 25 8.01 5.61 -38.70
N ASN A 26 9.07 6.18 -38.13
CA ASN A 26 10.04 5.40 -37.39
C ASN A 26 9.43 5.25 -36.00
N ASP A 27 8.84 4.09 -35.71
CA ASP A 27 8.61 3.63 -34.34
C ASP A 27 9.97 3.28 -33.74
N THR A 28 10.79 4.30 -33.49
CA THR A 28 11.82 4.18 -32.46
C THR A 28 11.08 4.21 -31.14
N VAL A 29 10.87 3.02 -30.58
CA VAL A 29 10.66 2.80 -29.15
C VAL A 29 11.89 3.37 -28.44
N GLY A 30 11.92 4.68 -28.31
CA GLY A 30 12.77 5.39 -27.39
C GLY A 30 12.14 5.20 -26.03
N THR A 31 12.67 4.27 -25.26
CA THR A 31 12.64 4.35 -23.80
C THR A 31 13.40 5.62 -23.40
N GLU A 32 12.76 6.78 -23.56
CA GLU A 32 13.07 7.91 -22.72
C GLU A 32 12.51 7.56 -21.34
N GLU A 33 13.35 6.99 -20.50
CA GLU A 33 13.21 7.17 -19.06
C GLU A 33 13.27 8.68 -18.80
N ALA A 34 12.13 9.36 -18.96
CA ALA A 34 11.94 10.65 -18.32
C ALA A 34 12.37 10.45 -16.87
N GLN A 35 13.38 11.19 -16.45
CA GLN A 35 13.98 11.09 -15.13
C GLN A 35 12.88 11.40 -14.11
N LYS A 36 12.17 10.35 -13.65
CA LYS A 36 11.01 10.49 -12.76
C LYS A 36 11.54 11.01 -11.44
N ASN A 37 11.05 12.18 -11.06
CA ASN A 37 11.45 12.84 -9.83
C ASN A 37 10.60 12.23 -8.70
N TYR A 38 11.06 11.11 -8.15
CA TYR A 38 10.43 10.50 -6.98
C TYR A 38 10.61 11.42 -5.78
N ASP A 39 9.60 11.53 -4.93
CA ASP A 39 9.63 12.41 -3.75
C ASP A 39 9.54 11.61 -2.43
N LEU A 40 9.73 10.28 -2.47
CA LEU A 40 9.60 9.42 -1.29
C LEU A 40 10.53 9.84 -0.14
N LYS A 41 11.80 10.13 -0.41
CA LYS A 41 12.77 10.46 0.66
C LYS A 41 12.41 11.74 1.42
N GLU A 42 11.87 12.72 0.72
CA GLU A 42 11.44 14.00 1.30
C GLU A 42 10.23 13.83 2.22
N ASN A 43 9.44 12.79 1.98
CA ASN A 43 8.22 12.48 2.72
C ASN A 43 8.42 11.39 3.79
N LEU A 44 9.64 10.91 4.04
CA LEU A 44 9.88 9.90 5.09
C LEU A 44 9.72 10.48 6.49
N THR A 45 8.78 9.92 7.25
CA THR A 45 8.51 10.27 8.66
C THR A 45 8.97 9.18 9.65
N ILE A 46 9.35 8.01 9.14
CA ILE A 46 9.72 6.85 9.95
C ILE A 46 11.12 7.00 10.60
N GLU A 47 11.20 6.85 11.93
CA GLU A 47 12.44 6.90 12.71
C GLU A 47 12.85 5.54 13.28
N ASN A 48 14.14 5.40 13.63
CA ASN A 48 14.65 4.18 14.26
C ASN A 48 14.19 4.06 15.71
N ASN A 49 13.80 2.85 16.13
CA ASN A 49 13.26 2.54 17.46
C ASN A 49 11.96 3.27 17.81
N GLN A 50 11.17 3.72 16.83
CA GLN A 50 9.87 4.31 17.12
C GLN A 50 8.87 3.26 17.62
N ASP A 51 7.95 3.70 18.46
CA ASP A 51 6.83 2.92 19.00
C ASP A 51 5.45 3.51 18.64
N LEU A 52 5.43 4.55 17.80
CA LEU A 52 4.23 5.20 17.28
C LEU A 52 3.89 4.64 15.90
N PHE A 53 2.69 4.10 15.76
CA PHE A 53 2.22 3.51 14.50
C PHE A 53 0.77 3.86 14.23
N SER A 54 0.36 3.77 12.97
CA SER A 54 -1.06 3.76 12.61
C SER A 54 -1.81 2.62 13.31
N GLN A 55 -3.13 2.75 13.46
CA GLN A 55 -3.96 1.71 14.07
C GLN A 55 -3.86 0.38 13.30
N GLU A 56 -3.65 0.45 11.99
CA GLU A 56 -3.46 -0.66 11.08
C GLU A 56 -2.21 -1.46 11.44
N PHE A 57 -1.06 -0.78 11.61
CA PHE A 57 0.19 -1.43 12.00
C PHE A 57 0.13 -2.00 13.41
N VAL A 58 -0.50 -1.30 14.35
CA VAL A 58 -0.73 -1.85 15.69
C VAL A 58 -1.63 -3.09 15.64
N SER A 59 -2.66 -3.11 14.78
CA SER A 59 -3.54 -4.27 14.58
C SER A 59 -2.82 -5.46 13.91
N LEU A 60 -1.75 -5.19 13.16
CA LEU A 60 -0.81 -6.20 12.66
C LEU A 60 0.18 -6.68 13.72
N GLY A 61 0.05 -6.22 14.97
CA GLY A 61 0.92 -6.60 16.09
C GLY A 61 2.29 -5.93 16.07
N VAL A 62 2.47 -4.88 15.26
CA VAL A 62 3.73 -4.14 15.19
C VAL A 62 3.93 -3.36 16.48
N VAL A 63 5.08 -3.56 17.10
CA VAL A 63 5.44 -2.94 18.37
C VAL A 63 6.61 -1.97 18.26
N LYS A 64 7.42 -2.12 17.21
CA LYS A 64 8.66 -1.37 17.06
C LYS A 64 9.11 -1.37 15.59
N ALA A 65 9.70 -0.27 15.15
CA ALA A 65 10.39 -0.19 13.87
C ALA A 65 11.89 -0.07 14.10
N GLU A 66 12.67 -0.84 13.33
CA GLU A 66 14.12 -0.70 13.25
C GLU A 66 14.49 -0.15 11.89
N VAL A 67 15.12 1.02 11.87
CA VAL A 67 15.53 1.71 10.65
C VAL A 67 17.05 1.78 10.59
N LYS A 68 17.66 1.17 9.58
CA LYS A 68 19.11 1.13 9.37
C LYS A 68 19.48 1.81 8.06
N LYS A 69 20.05 3.00 8.14
CA LYS A 69 20.57 3.75 6.98
C LYS A 69 21.92 3.17 6.57
N ARG A 70 22.05 2.71 5.32
CA ARG A 70 23.30 2.28 4.68
C ARG A 70 23.69 3.28 3.59
N LYS A 71 24.90 3.13 3.05
CA LYS A 71 25.41 4.02 1.97
C LYS A 71 24.50 4.05 0.73
N SER A 72 23.88 2.93 0.38
CA SER A 72 23.11 2.76 -0.87
C SER A 72 21.63 2.46 -0.67
N ARG A 73 21.17 2.26 0.58
CA ARG A 73 19.77 1.94 0.88
C ARG A 73 19.42 2.21 2.34
N THR A 74 18.13 2.33 2.64
CA THR A 74 17.61 2.36 4.01
C THR A 74 16.82 1.07 4.25
N ASP A 75 17.22 0.27 5.23
CA ASP A 75 16.44 -0.91 5.65
C ASP A 75 15.42 -0.49 6.71
N ILE A 76 14.19 -1.01 6.61
CA ILE A 76 13.10 -0.76 7.56
C ILE A 76 12.53 -2.11 7.96
N ASN A 77 12.56 -2.43 9.25
CA ASN A 77 12.05 -3.67 9.78
C ASN A 77 10.99 -3.39 10.85
N PHE A 78 9.75 -3.78 10.61
CA PHE A 78 8.67 -3.67 11.57
C PHE A 78 8.59 -4.96 12.39
N LEU A 79 8.96 -4.88 13.66
CA LEU A 79 8.94 -6.00 14.59
C LEU A 79 7.52 -6.21 15.12
N GLN A 80 7.07 -7.46 15.06
CA GLN A 80 5.77 -7.88 15.57
C GLN A 80 5.94 -8.72 16.83
N HIS A 81 5.12 -8.44 17.83
CA HIS A 81 4.93 -9.35 18.95
C HIS A 81 3.66 -10.16 18.73
N ASN A 82 3.82 -11.42 18.36
CA ASN A 82 2.73 -12.39 18.47
C ASN A 82 2.72 -12.91 19.90
N VAL A 83 1.84 -12.38 20.76
CA VAL A 83 1.62 -13.01 22.06
C VAL A 83 0.58 -14.11 21.89
N ILE A 84 1.06 -15.34 21.77
CA ILE A 84 0.23 -16.54 21.78
C ILE A 84 0.21 -17.04 23.22
N SER A 85 -0.98 -17.12 23.82
CA SER A 85 -1.26 -17.83 25.08
C SER A 85 -0.52 -17.36 26.36
N GLY A 86 -0.20 -16.07 26.49
CA GLY A 86 0.22 -15.47 27.77
C GLY A 86 1.61 -15.88 28.30
N ASP A 87 2.27 -16.85 27.68
CA ASP A 87 3.67 -17.19 27.94
C ASP A 87 4.59 -16.38 27.05
N LYS A 88 5.68 -15.85 27.64
CA LYS A 88 6.86 -15.35 26.90
C LYS A 88 7.61 -16.53 26.28
N HIS A 89 6.94 -17.38 25.52
CA HIS A 89 7.55 -18.52 24.87
C HIS A 89 8.06 -18.11 23.50
N ASN A 90 9.35 -17.73 23.41
CA ASN A 90 10.25 -17.80 22.24
C ASN A 90 9.59 -17.76 20.85
N SER A 91 8.58 -16.92 20.68
CA SER A 91 7.91 -16.68 19.41
C SER A 91 8.90 -15.84 18.64
N ARG A 92 9.62 -16.46 17.69
CA ARG A 92 10.46 -15.76 16.71
C ARG A 92 9.73 -14.47 16.33
N GLU A 93 10.30 -13.33 16.67
CA GLU A 93 9.78 -12.02 16.29
C GLU A 93 9.47 -12.11 14.80
N GLN A 94 8.19 -12.10 14.44
CA GLN A 94 7.81 -12.01 13.05
C GLN A 94 8.05 -10.56 12.65
N SER A 95 8.55 -10.34 11.45
CA SER A 95 8.80 -8.99 10.99
C SER A 95 8.49 -8.83 9.52
N PHE A 96 8.04 -7.62 9.19
CA PHE A 96 7.96 -7.18 7.81
C PHE A 96 9.22 -6.37 7.50
N SER A 97 10.00 -6.86 6.56
CA SER A 97 11.27 -6.24 6.15
C SER A 97 11.12 -5.58 4.80
N PHE A 98 11.46 -4.30 4.76
CA PHE A 98 11.45 -3.45 3.57
C PHE A 98 12.80 -2.78 3.40
N TYR A 99 13.08 -2.30 2.19
CA TYR A 99 14.21 -1.43 1.95
C TYR A 99 13.87 -0.34 0.95
N ILE A 100 14.45 0.84 1.14
CA ILE A 100 14.37 1.95 0.20
C ILE A 100 15.68 2.04 -0.56
N LYS A 101 15.60 1.93 -1.89
CA LYS A 101 16.74 2.12 -2.80
C LYS A 101 16.28 3.03 -3.94
N ASP A 102 17.09 4.02 -4.29
CA ASP A 102 16.79 4.94 -5.39
C ASP A 102 15.37 5.55 -5.30
N GLU A 103 14.95 5.88 -4.07
CA GLU A 103 13.63 6.46 -3.75
C GLU A 103 12.43 5.55 -4.00
N VAL A 104 12.68 4.24 -4.16
CA VAL A 104 11.66 3.22 -4.27
C VAL A 104 11.68 2.34 -3.02
N LEU A 105 10.53 2.16 -2.40
CA LEU A 105 10.30 1.20 -1.32
C LEU A 105 10.04 -0.19 -1.92
N HIS A 106 10.78 -1.18 -1.43
CA HIS A 106 10.69 -2.56 -1.85
C HIS A 106 10.45 -3.49 -0.67
N LEU A 107 9.82 -4.63 -0.94
CA LEU A 107 9.70 -5.73 0.00
C LEU A 107 10.97 -6.58 -0.07
N ASP A 108 11.53 -6.97 1.08
CA ASP A 108 12.71 -7.82 1.09
C ASP A 108 12.44 -9.16 0.38
N GLY A 109 13.39 -9.61 -0.44
CA GLY A 109 13.22 -10.77 -1.31
C GLY A 109 12.35 -10.57 -2.57
N LYS A 110 11.79 -9.38 -2.82
CA LYS A 110 10.99 -9.07 -4.04
C LYS A 110 11.42 -7.77 -4.72
N PRO A 111 12.63 -7.72 -5.31
CA PRO A 111 13.19 -6.48 -5.86
C PRO A 111 12.45 -5.93 -7.08
N SER A 112 11.74 -6.77 -7.84
CA SER A 112 10.95 -6.33 -9.00
C SER A 112 9.59 -5.74 -8.64
N LEU A 113 9.25 -5.72 -7.34
CA LEU A 113 8.04 -5.10 -6.82
C LEU A 113 8.45 -3.92 -5.94
N GLY A 114 7.98 -2.73 -6.29
CA GLY A 114 8.28 -1.50 -5.57
C GLY A 114 7.14 -0.50 -5.63
N VAL A 115 7.16 0.42 -4.67
CA VAL A 115 6.27 1.57 -4.62
C VAL A 115 7.07 2.82 -4.28
N SER A 116 6.68 3.96 -4.83
CA SER A 116 7.27 5.25 -4.53
C SER A 116 6.17 6.30 -4.43
N LEU A 117 6.56 7.56 -4.29
CA LEU A 117 5.69 8.71 -4.42
C LEU A 117 6.13 9.56 -5.62
N VAL A 118 5.15 10.10 -6.33
CA VAL A 118 5.32 11.14 -7.35
C VAL A 118 4.24 12.18 -7.09
N ASN A 119 4.64 13.43 -6.82
CA ASN A 119 3.73 14.50 -6.42
C ASN A 119 2.85 14.08 -5.23
N ASN A 120 3.48 13.48 -4.20
CA ASN A 120 2.81 12.97 -3.00
C ASN A 120 1.70 11.92 -3.26
N SER A 121 1.70 11.28 -4.44
CA SER A 121 0.74 10.25 -4.82
C SER A 121 1.42 8.90 -5.04
N PRO A 122 0.83 7.77 -4.60
CA PRO A 122 1.44 6.45 -4.75
C PRO A 122 1.72 6.08 -6.21
N TYR A 123 2.96 5.66 -6.46
CA TYR A 123 3.45 5.23 -7.76
C TYR A 123 3.91 3.77 -7.69
N ILE A 124 3.34 2.89 -8.51
CA ILE A 124 3.64 1.46 -8.52
C ILE A 124 4.73 1.16 -9.54
N ILE A 125 5.67 0.29 -9.15
CA ILE A 125 6.75 -0.23 -9.99
C ILE A 125 6.71 -1.75 -9.93
N THR A 126 6.39 -2.37 -11.06
CA THR A 126 6.44 -3.83 -11.27
C THR A 126 7.11 -4.14 -12.61
N GLU A 127 7.35 -5.41 -12.91
CA GLU A 127 7.88 -5.85 -14.21
C GLU A 127 6.99 -5.44 -15.39
N ASN A 128 5.67 -5.41 -15.20
CA ASN A 128 4.69 -5.20 -16.28
C ASN A 128 3.98 -3.86 -16.20
N TYR A 129 4.30 -3.02 -15.22
CA TYR A 129 3.60 -1.77 -14.99
C TYR A 129 4.46 -0.79 -14.20
N GLN A 130 4.52 0.45 -14.67
CA GLN A 130 5.07 1.59 -13.94
C GLN A 130 4.13 2.78 -14.12
N GLY A 131 3.49 3.22 -13.05
CA GLY A 131 2.46 4.26 -13.15
C GLY A 131 1.81 4.61 -11.82
N PRO A 132 0.93 5.62 -11.82
CA PRO A 132 0.19 6.02 -10.63
C PRO A 132 -0.78 4.93 -10.18
N LEU A 133 -0.98 4.77 -8.87
CA LEU A 133 -1.86 3.72 -8.32
C LEU A 133 -3.29 3.74 -8.89
N GLU A 134 -3.81 4.91 -9.24
CA GLU A 134 -5.15 5.09 -9.80
C GLU A 134 -5.36 4.38 -11.14
N ASP A 135 -4.31 4.28 -11.95
CA ASP A 135 -4.33 3.63 -13.26
C ASP A 135 -3.99 2.13 -13.16
N PHE A 136 -3.67 1.62 -11.97
CA PHE A 136 -3.28 0.23 -11.79
C PHE A 136 -4.50 -0.70 -11.83
N SER A 137 -4.42 -1.72 -12.70
CA SER A 137 -5.49 -2.71 -12.84
C SER A 137 -5.75 -3.47 -11.53
N LYS A 138 -7.01 -3.46 -11.09
CA LYS A 138 -7.45 -4.13 -9.85
C LYS A 138 -7.14 -5.64 -9.82
N ASN A 139 -7.02 -6.27 -10.99
CA ASN A 139 -6.78 -7.70 -11.13
C ASN A 139 -5.31 -8.11 -10.93
N ASN A 140 -4.38 -7.15 -10.94
CA ASN A 140 -2.94 -7.39 -10.80
C ASN A 140 -2.45 -7.17 -9.35
N LEU A 141 -3.36 -6.91 -8.42
CA LEU A 141 -3.03 -6.73 -7.02
C LEU A 141 -2.82 -8.06 -6.31
N ASN A 142 -1.73 -8.12 -5.56
CA ASN A 142 -1.42 -9.23 -4.69
C ASN A 142 -1.15 -8.73 -3.27
N LYS A 143 -1.01 -9.68 -2.35
CA LYS A 143 -0.76 -9.41 -0.92
C LYS A 143 0.49 -8.57 -0.68
N ASP A 144 1.52 -8.73 -1.51
CA ASP A 144 2.82 -8.09 -1.32
C ASP A 144 2.77 -6.62 -1.72
N LEU A 145 2.10 -6.31 -2.84
CA LEU A 145 1.86 -4.93 -3.26
C LEU A 145 0.98 -4.21 -2.25
N THR A 146 -0.02 -4.90 -1.71
CA THR A 146 -0.89 -4.31 -0.68
C THR A 146 -0.11 -4.01 0.59
N LEU A 147 0.75 -4.93 1.03
CA LEU A 147 1.65 -4.72 2.16
C LEU A 147 2.62 -3.55 1.92
N LEU A 148 3.12 -3.40 0.69
CA LEU A 148 3.97 -2.26 0.31
C LEU A 148 3.24 -0.93 0.37
N LEU A 149 1.99 -0.88 -0.08
CA LEU A 149 1.17 0.34 0.03
C LEU A 149 0.90 0.72 1.48
N PHE A 150 0.65 -0.26 2.35
CA PHE A 150 0.56 -0.02 3.79
C PHE A 150 1.85 0.50 4.39
N ALA A 151 2.98 -0.13 4.04
CA ALA A 151 4.28 0.34 4.50
C ALA A 151 4.59 1.73 3.97
N LEU A 152 4.25 2.05 2.72
CA LEU A 152 4.41 3.38 2.13
C LEU A 152 3.64 4.43 2.93
N ASP A 153 2.37 4.18 3.22
CA ASP A 153 1.52 5.08 4.02
C ASP A 153 2.04 5.23 5.46
N GLU A 154 2.46 4.12 6.10
CA GLU A 154 3.01 4.17 7.45
C GLU A 154 4.30 4.98 7.52
N ILE A 155 5.19 4.87 6.53
CA ILE A 155 6.48 5.57 6.55
C ILE A 155 6.40 7.02 6.07
N THR A 156 5.24 7.46 5.53
CA THR A 156 5.02 8.84 5.06
C THR A 156 3.96 9.60 5.86
N SER A 157 3.14 8.90 6.64
CA SER A 157 2.09 9.51 7.48
C SER A 157 2.66 10.35 8.63
N ASN A 158 1.95 11.43 8.95
CA ASN A 158 2.27 12.31 10.07
C ASN A 158 2.08 11.60 11.41
N SER A 159 2.98 11.84 12.36
CA SER A 159 2.95 11.29 13.72
C SER A 159 1.68 11.63 14.51
N GLN A 160 0.96 12.70 14.16
CA GLN A 160 -0.31 13.06 14.83
C GLN A 160 -1.41 12.01 14.68
N ASN A 161 -1.36 11.19 13.64
CA ASN A 161 -2.33 10.12 13.38
C ASN A 161 -1.88 8.75 13.94
N LYS A 162 -0.75 8.72 14.66
CA LYS A 162 -0.15 7.51 15.18
C LYS A 162 -0.40 7.34 16.67
N ILE A 163 -0.56 6.10 17.10
CA ILE A 163 -0.77 5.71 18.49
C ILE A 163 0.43 4.91 18.99
N LYS A 164 0.72 4.97 20.29
CA LYS A 164 1.79 4.14 20.87
C LYS A 164 1.36 2.67 20.89
N ALA A 165 2.20 1.79 20.36
CA ALA A 165 1.93 0.35 20.34
C ALA A 165 1.75 -0.25 21.74
N ASN A 166 2.40 0.33 22.77
CA ASN A 166 2.31 -0.13 24.15
C ASN A 166 1.00 0.24 24.88
N MET A 167 0.08 1.00 24.26
CA MET A 167 -1.21 1.34 24.88
C MET A 167 -2.22 0.19 24.94
N PHE A 168 -1.97 -0.95 24.28
CA PHE A 168 -2.86 -2.12 24.32
C PHE A 168 -2.53 -3.12 25.46
N HIS A 169 -2.12 -2.63 26.63
CA HIS A 169 -1.82 -3.47 27.80
C HIS A 169 -2.94 -3.50 28.85
N ARG A 170 -3.49 -4.71 29.06
CA ARG A 170 -4.19 -5.22 30.25
C ARG A 170 -5.43 -4.43 30.75
N SER A 171 -6.61 -4.90 30.36
CA SER A 171 -7.77 -4.90 31.26
C SER A 171 -8.07 -6.33 31.71
N THR A 172 -7.87 -6.58 33.00
CA THR A 172 -8.30 -7.80 33.71
C THR A 172 -9.79 -7.68 33.99
N LEU A 173 -10.62 -8.26 33.13
CA LEU A 173 -12.05 -8.45 33.37
C LEU A 173 -12.43 -9.84 32.87
N SER A 174 -13.41 -10.49 33.52
CA SER A 174 -13.96 -11.82 33.20
C SER A 174 -14.73 -11.88 31.87
N GLY A 175 -14.31 -11.09 30.89
CA GLY A 175 -14.69 -11.14 29.49
C GLY A 175 -13.49 -11.52 28.62
N CYS A 176 -13.58 -11.31 27.31
CA CYS A 176 -12.38 -11.45 26.52
C CYS A 176 -11.38 -10.35 26.86
N SER A 177 -10.17 -10.74 27.27
CA SER A 177 -9.07 -9.81 27.46
C SER A 177 -8.27 -9.67 26.17
N PHE A 178 -7.48 -8.60 26.04
CA PHE A 178 -6.52 -8.44 24.94
C PHE A 178 -5.68 -9.71 24.71
N TRP A 179 -5.31 -10.42 25.78
CA TRP A 179 -4.45 -11.61 25.74
C TRP A 179 -5.13 -12.86 25.20
N ASN A 180 -6.45 -12.88 25.23
CA ASN A 180 -7.28 -13.98 24.77
C ASN A 180 -7.98 -13.59 23.46
N THR A 181 -7.47 -12.56 22.78
CA THR A 181 -8.03 -12.06 21.53
C THR A 181 -7.14 -12.48 20.35
N TYR A 182 -7.65 -13.37 19.52
CA TYR A 182 -7.04 -13.73 18.23
C TYR A 182 -7.52 -12.75 17.15
N TYR A 183 -6.60 -12.11 16.44
CA TYR A 183 -6.91 -11.19 15.35
C TYR A 183 -6.67 -11.87 14.02
N LEU A 184 -7.73 -11.97 13.23
CA LEU A 184 -7.63 -12.32 11.84
C LEU A 184 -7.56 -11.04 11.02
N ASN A 185 -6.48 -10.89 10.27
CA ASN A 185 -6.25 -9.74 9.39
C ASN A 185 -6.38 -10.19 7.93
N SER A 186 -6.97 -9.32 7.10
CA SER A 186 -7.03 -9.52 5.65
C SER A 186 -6.79 -8.20 4.94
N VAL A 187 -5.96 -8.25 3.90
CA VAL A 187 -5.72 -7.11 3.03
C VAL A 187 -6.47 -7.28 1.72
N GLY A 188 -6.99 -6.20 1.15
CA GLY A 188 -7.71 -6.22 -0.12
C GLY A 188 -7.78 -4.83 -0.71
N PHE A 189 -7.79 -4.71 -2.04
CA PHE A 189 -7.70 -3.40 -2.69
C PHE A 189 -8.88 -2.48 -2.38
N THR A 190 -10.08 -3.04 -2.27
CA THR A 190 -11.27 -2.31 -1.82
C THR A 190 -11.72 -2.81 -0.47
N ARG A 191 -12.49 -1.97 0.24
CA ARG A 191 -13.15 -2.35 1.50
C ARG A 191 -13.92 -3.65 1.35
N SER A 192 -14.67 -3.81 0.25
CA SER A 192 -15.46 -5.02 -0.01
C SER A 192 -14.60 -6.28 -0.14
N VAL A 193 -13.44 -6.20 -0.82
CA VAL A 193 -12.55 -7.35 -1.02
C VAL A 193 -11.85 -7.74 0.29
N ALA A 194 -11.37 -6.74 1.06
CA ALA A 194 -10.74 -6.98 2.35
C ALA A 194 -11.73 -7.64 3.33
N VAL A 195 -12.97 -7.13 3.40
CA VAL A 195 -14.03 -7.67 4.26
C VAL A 195 -14.50 -9.04 3.80
N SER A 196 -14.70 -9.27 2.50
CA SER A 196 -15.17 -10.57 1.99
C SER A 196 -14.18 -11.68 2.27
N THR A 197 -12.88 -11.37 2.16
CA THR A 197 -11.80 -12.34 2.42
C THR A 197 -11.78 -12.74 3.90
N ILE A 198 -11.96 -11.80 4.82
CA ILE A 198 -12.07 -12.08 6.26
C ILE A 198 -13.36 -12.84 6.64
N LYS A 199 -14.42 -12.68 5.85
CA LYS A 199 -15.70 -13.39 6.03
C LYS A 199 -15.75 -14.73 5.29
N SER A 200 -14.74 -15.06 4.49
CA SER A 200 -14.71 -16.28 3.69
C SER A 200 -14.48 -17.53 4.53
N GLU A 201 -14.81 -18.69 3.99
CA GLU A 201 -14.56 -19.98 4.65
C GLU A 201 -13.06 -20.22 4.94
N GLY A 202 -12.17 -19.68 4.10
CA GLY A 202 -10.72 -19.75 4.32
C GLY A 202 -10.27 -18.98 5.57
N ALA A 203 -10.97 -17.92 5.93
CA ALA A 203 -10.75 -17.18 7.17
C ALA A 203 -11.29 -17.95 8.38
N SER A 204 -12.46 -18.58 8.27
CA SER A 204 -13.01 -19.46 9.31
C SER A 204 -12.12 -20.69 9.55
N ARG A 205 -11.48 -21.22 8.49
CA ARG A 205 -10.55 -22.34 8.61
C ARG A 205 -9.31 -21.98 9.42
N LYS A 206 -8.75 -20.78 9.23
CA LYS A 206 -7.61 -20.31 10.04
C LYS A 206 -7.92 -20.23 11.53
N VAL A 207 -9.15 -19.87 11.90
CA VAL A 207 -9.60 -19.88 13.29
C VAL A 207 -9.68 -21.31 13.81
N LYS A 208 -10.26 -22.24 13.04
CA LYS A 208 -10.32 -23.66 13.41
C LYS A 208 -8.94 -24.29 13.55
N ASP A 209 -8.03 -24.02 12.60
CA ASP A 209 -6.66 -24.52 12.65
C ASP A 209 -5.94 -24.00 13.93
N HIS A 210 -6.28 -22.78 14.38
CA HIS A 210 -5.79 -22.23 15.64
C HIS A 210 -6.41 -22.90 16.88
N GLU A 211 -7.72 -23.12 16.89
CA GLU A 211 -8.44 -23.86 17.94
C GLU A 211 -7.87 -25.29 18.10
N GLU A 212 -7.64 -25.99 16.99
CA GLU A 212 -7.05 -27.34 16.97
C GLU A 212 -5.61 -27.35 17.49
N ALA A 213 -4.81 -26.32 17.15
CA ALA A 213 -3.41 -26.24 17.56
C ALA A 213 -3.22 -25.86 19.05
N THR A 214 -4.16 -25.09 19.61
CA THR A 214 -4.07 -24.56 20.98
C THR A 214 -4.93 -25.30 21.99
N GLY A 215 -5.97 -26.01 21.51
CA GLY A 215 -7.02 -26.58 22.35
C GLY A 215 -8.02 -25.54 22.88
N GLU A 216 -7.92 -24.29 22.46
CA GLU A 216 -8.81 -23.20 22.83
C GLU A 216 -10.08 -23.20 21.96
N THR A 217 -11.17 -22.63 22.47
CA THR A 217 -12.40 -22.37 21.71
C THR A 217 -12.54 -20.87 21.44
N CYS A 218 -12.62 -20.50 20.17
CA CYS A 218 -12.67 -19.12 19.70
C CYS A 218 -14.08 -18.67 19.35
N SER A 219 -14.49 -17.50 19.85
CA SER A 219 -15.79 -16.90 19.57
C SER A 219 -15.63 -15.49 19.01
N LYS A 220 -16.28 -15.19 17.89
CA LYS A 220 -16.14 -13.90 17.23
C LYS A 220 -16.54 -12.73 18.15
N ILE A 221 -15.73 -11.68 18.21
CA ILE A 221 -16.02 -10.44 18.95
C ILE A 221 -16.28 -9.31 17.95
N GLY A 222 -17.43 -8.66 18.07
CA GLY A 222 -17.76 -7.47 17.29
C GLY A 222 -17.84 -7.69 15.77
N GLY A 223 -17.79 -6.58 15.05
CA GLY A 223 -17.80 -6.55 13.58
C GLY A 223 -16.40 -6.67 12.96
N VAL A 224 -16.36 -6.64 11.64
CA VAL A 224 -15.11 -6.47 10.90
C VAL A 224 -14.79 -4.99 10.88
N ASP A 225 -13.65 -4.61 11.43
CA ASP A 225 -13.11 -3.26 11.27
C ASP A 225 -12.36 -3.18 9.94
N THR A 226 -12.35 -2.03 9.28
CA THR A 226 -11.61 -1.87 8.01
C THR A 226 -11.15 -0.44 7.82
N SER A 227 -9.86 -0.35 7.54
CA SER A 227 -9.17 0.89 7.17
C SER A 227 -8.65 0.79 5.74
N CYS A 228 -8.55 1.92 5.05
CA CYS A 228 -8.11 1.98 3.66
C CYS A 228 -7.14 3.15 3.47
N VAL A 229 -6.16 2.96 2.59
CA VAL A 229 -5.28 4.03 2.12
C VAL A 229 -5.96 4.76 0.95
N GLY A 230 -6.00 6.09 0.95
CA GLY A 230 -6.61 6.83 -0.16
C GLY A 230 -8.09 6.49 -0.39
N GLU A 231 -8.91 6.70 0.65
CA GLU A 231 -10.36 6.44 0.75
C GLU A 231 -10.78 4.97 0.62
N ASN A 232 -10.48 4.31 -0.51
CA ASN A 232 -10.97 2.97 -0.87
C ASN A 232 -9.91 2.08 -1.54
N HIS A 233 -8.64 2.47 -1.48
CA HIS A 233 -7.52 1.74 -2.08
C HIS A 233 -6.73 1.04 -0.96
N GLY A 234 -6.13 -0.12 -1.22
CA GLY A 234 -5.31 -0.85 -0.23
C GLY A 234 -5.92 -0.90 1.18
N CYS A 235 -6.96 -1.70 1.37
CA CYS A 235 -7.70 -1.81 2.62
C CYS A 235 -7.24 -2.99 3.49
N LEU A 236 -7.18 -2.77 4.81
CA LEU A 236 -6.90 -3.76 5.83
C LEU A 236 -8.17 -3.94 6.64
N SER A 237 -8.72 -5.14 6.58
CA SER A 237 -9.80 -5.55 7.45
C SER A 237 -9.23 -6.37 8.61
N THR A 238 -9.83 -6.20 9.79
CA THR A 238 -9.48 -6.92 11.01
C THR A 238 -10.75 -7.49 11.64
N GLN A 239 -10.69 -8.76 12.04
CA GLN A 239 -11.73 -9.42 12.82
C GLN A 239 -11.12 -10.01 14.08
N ALA A 240 -11.64 -9.57 15.23
CA ALA A 240 -11.26 -10.12 16.53
C ALA A 240 -12.08 -11.38 16.89
N TYR A 241 -11.43 -12.34 17.53
CA TYR A 241 -12.00 -13.55 18.11
C TYR A 241 -11.53 -13.70 19.55
N CYS A 242 -12.41 -14.19 20.42
CA CYS A 242 -12.16 -14.49 21.81
C CYS A 242 -11.87 -15.97 21.99
N CYS A 243 -10.62 -16.33 22.28
CA CYS A 243 -10.19 -17.72 22.46
C CYS A 243 -9.99 -18.03 23.95
N LYS A 244 -10.57 -19.14 24.41
CA LYS A 244 -10.58 -19.57 25.82
C LYS A 244 -10.39 -21.08 25.96
#